data_AF-A0A521WXD0-F1
#
_entry.id   AF-A0A521WXD0-F1
#
_cell.length_a   1.000
_cell.length_b   1.000
_cell.length_c   1.000
_cell.angle_alpha   90.00
_cell.angle_beta   90.00
_cell.angle_gamma   90.00
#
_symmetry.space_group_name_H-M   'P 1'
#
loop_
_entity.id
_entity.type
_entity.pdbx_description
1 polymer ?
#
loop_
_entity_poly.entity_id
_entity_poly.type
_entity_poly.pdbx_seq_one_letter_code
_entity_poly.pdbx_strand_id
1 'polypeptide(L)'
;MKGLTKNIQLNLQLGGTLNAPWGSERAGFTNTGKINRSDWGLIWNTLLDTGGLMVGEEVTISCEIELSNAGQKVLTMELKPRVDKLLVM
;
A
#
# COMPACT_ATOMS: atom_id res chain seq x y z
N MET A 1 -11.22 -0.42 -13.83
CA MET A 1 -11.80 0.89 -14.22
C MET A 1 -13.14 0.66 -14.90
N LYS A 2 -14.21 1.38 -14.53
CA LYS A 2 -15.58 1.23 -15.10
C LYS A 2 -16.05 -0.24 -15.24
N GLY A 3 -15.82 -1.08 -14.23
CA GLY A 3 -16.20 -2.50 -14.24
C GLY A 3 -15.25 -3.44 -15.01
N LEU A 4 -14.30 -2.92 -15.79
CA LEU A 4 -13.25 -3.72 -16.43
C LEU A 4 -12.03 -3.83 -15.50
N THR A 5 -11.61 -5.06 -15.25
CA THR A 5 -10.42 -5.38 -14.42
C THR A 5 -9.37 -6.04 -15.31
N LYS A 6 -8.14 -5.53 -15.22
CA LYS A 6 -6.98 -6.10 -15.92
C LYS A 6 -5.79 -6.08 -14.98
N ASN A 7 -4.95 -7.09 -15.10
CA ASN A 7 -3.70 -7.19 -14.35
C ASN A 7 -2.67 -6.27 -15.01
N ILE A 8 -1.94 -5.53 -14.19
CA ILE A 8 -0.86 -4.64 -14.64
C ILE A 8 0.41 -4.98 -13.88
N GLN A 9 1.55 -4.84 -14.55
CA GLN A 9 2.85 -4.94 -13.90
C GLN A 9 3.27 -3.57 -13.41
N LEU A 10 3.72 -3.51 -12.16
CA LEU A 10 4.20 -2.30 -11.53
C LEU A 10 5.61 -2.55 -11.00
N ASN A 11 6.48 -1.58 -11.18
CA ASN A 11 7.86 -1.59 -10.71
C ASN A 11 7.92 -1.02 -9.30
N LEU A 12 8.18 -1.90 -8.35
CA LEU A 12 8.33 -1.54 -6.94
C LEU A 12 9.81 -1.33 -6.60
N GLN A 13 10.12 -0.20 -5.97
CA GLN A 13 11.41 0.09 -5.35
C GLN A 13 11.24 0.27 -3.86
N LEU A 14 12.04 -0.44 -3.07
CA LEU A 14 12.12 -0.24 -1.62
C LEU A 14 12.97 1.00 -1.35
N GLY A 15 12.36 2.05 -0.79
CA GLY A 15 13.05 3.27 -0.37
C GLY A 15 13.75 3.12 0.98
N GLY A 16 13.40 2.09 1.76
CA GLY A 16 14.06 1.73 3.01
C GLY A 16 13.06 1.38 4.11
N THR A 17 13.60 0.93 5.24
CA THR A 17 12.84 0.58 6.44
C THR A 17 13.43 1.32 7.64
N LEU A 18 12.58 1.92 8.46
CA LEU A 18 12.96 2.63 9.69
C LEU A 18 12.30 1.98 10.89
N ASN A 19 13.13 1.51 11.83
CA ASN A 19 12.65 1.07 13.13
C ASN A 19 12.67 2.25 14.10
N ALA A 20 11.50 2.62 14.63
CA ALA A 20 11.41 3.65 15.65
C ALA A 20 11.80 3.08 17.03
N PRO A 21 12.42 3.89 17.91
CA PRO A 21 12.81 3.44 19.25
C PRO A 21 11.66 2.90 20.12
N TRP A 22 10.42 3.28 19.82
CA TRP A 22 9.20 2.88 20.53
C TRP A 22 8.49 1.66 19.89
N GLY A 23 9.17 0.88 19.04
CA GLY A 23 8.69 -0.40 18.54
C GLY A 23 7.73 -0.34 17.34
N SER A 24 7.53 0.84 16.74
CA SER A 24 6.87 0.94 15.43
C SER A 24 7.91 0.78 14.32
N GLU A 25 7.63 -0.10 13.36
CA GLU A 25 8.41 -0.23 12.13
C GLU A 25 7.74 0.55 11.00
N ARG A 26 8.52 1.23 10.18
CA ARG A 26 8.04 1.91 8.97
C ARG A 26 8.79 1.41 7.75
N ALA A 27 8.10 1.32 6.61
CA ALA A 27 8.70 0.94 5.33
C ALA A 27 8.21 1.87 4.22
N GLY A 28 9.15 2.41 3.45
CA GLY A 28 8.88 3.29 2.31
C GLY A 28 9.03 2.54 0.99
N PHE A 29 8.08 2.70 0.08
CA PHE A 29 8.10 2.12 -1.26
C PHE A 29 7.73 3.16 -2.31
N THR A 30 8.43 3.09 -3.44
CA THR A 30 8.08 3.84 -4.65
C THR A 30 7.60 2.85 -5.69
N ASN A 31 6.39 3.06 -6.21
CA ASN A 31 5.79 2.21 -7.22
C ASN A 31 5.55 2.99 -8.51
N THR A 32 6.02 2.46 -9.63
CA THR A 32 5.86 3.10 -10.94
C THR A 32 5.33 2.12 -11.97
N GLY A 33 4.53 2.61 -12.91
CA GLY A 33 4.01 1.77 -13.97
C GLY A 33 3.38 2.58 -15.09
N LYS A 34 3.05 1.90 -16.17
CA LYS A 34 2.38 2.49 -17.34
C LYS A 34 1.26 1.58 -17.78
N ILE A 35 0.13 2.18 -18.14
CA ILE A 35 -1.04 1.46 -18.64
C ILE A 35 -1.59 2.18 -19.88
N ASN A 36 -2.26 1.46 -20.77
CA ASN A 36 -3.00 2.09 -21.87
C ASN A 36 -4.48 2.22 -21.50
N ARG A 37 -5.02 3.43 -21.44
CA ARG A 37 -6.42 3.68 -21.04
C ARG A 37 -7.45 3.03 -21.98
N SER A 38 -7.08 2.83 -23.25
CA SER A 38 -7.92 2.18 -24.26
C SER A 38 -8.20 0.71 -23.90
N ASP A 39 -7.32 0.05 -23.14
CA ASP A 39 -7.54 -1.31 -22.64
C ASP A 39 -8.76 -1.41 -21.71
N TRP A 40 -9.18 -0.30 -21.10
CA TRP A 40 -10.37 -0.19 -20.25
C TRP A 40 -11.54 0.49 -20.97
N GLY A 41 -11.51 0.58 -22.31
CA GLY A 41 -12.57 1.22 -23.10
C GLY A 41 -12.66 2.73 -22.88
N LEU A 42 -11.63 3.36 -22.31
CA LEU A 42 -11.57 4.81 -22.11
C LEU A 42 -11.08 5.49 -23.39
N ILE A 43 -11.91 5.45 -24.42
CA ILE A 43 -11.62 6.06 -25.73
C ILE A 43 -12.37 7.39 -25.79
N TRP A 44 -11.67 8.48 -25.50
CA TRP A 44 -12.18 9.82 -25.72
C TRP A 44 -11.44 10.41 -26.92
N ASN A 45 -12.00 10.20 -28.11
CA ASN A 45 -11.44 10.68 -29.34
C ASN A 45 -12.33 11.79 -29.89
N THR A 46 -11.92 13.03 -29.70
CA THR A 46 -12.16 14.07 -30.70
C THR A 46 -10.92 14.07 -31.58
N LEU A 47 -11.06 13.69 -32.84
CA LEU A 47 -9.98 13.84 -33.81
C LEU A 47 -9.68 15.33 -33.92
N LEU A 48 -8.44 15.74 -33.65
CA LEU A 48 -8.02 17.10 -33.97
C LEU A 48 -7.97 17.24 -35.49
N ASP A 49 -8.34 18.40 -36.03
CA ASP A 49 -8.31 18.69 -37.49
C ASP A 49 -6.94 18.41 -38.14
N THR A 50 -5.88 18.27 -37.35
CA THR A 50 -4.51 17.97 -37.77
C THR A 50 -4.13 16.48 -37.69
N GLY A 51 -5.07 15.57 -37.42
CA GLY A 51 -4.83 14.12 -37.44
C GLY A 51 -4.14 13.54 -36.19
N GLY A 52 -4.07 14.31 -35.10
CA GLY A 52 -3.54 13.88 -33.80
C GLY A 52 -4.61 13.53 -32.77
N LEU A 53 -4.24 12.73 -31.75
CA LEU A 53 -5.07 12.49 -30.57
C LEU A 53 -4.95 13.67 -29.60
N MET A 54 -6.08 14.20 -29.12
CA MET A 54 -6.09 15.27 -28.10
C MET A 54 -5.58 14.79 -26.73
N VAL A 55 -5.75 13.50 -26.43
CA VAL A 55 -5.36 12.89 -25.15
C VAL A 55 -4.60 11.60 -25.44
N GLY A 56 -3.37 11.52 -24.93
CA GLY A 56 -2.53 10.33 -25.05
C GLY A 56 -3.19 9.09 -24.46
N GLU A 57 -2.87 7.92 -25.02
CA GLU A 57 -3.40 6.65 -24.54
C GLU A 57 -2.66 6.12 -23.30
N GLU A 58 -1.36 6.41 -23.21
CA GLU A 58 -0.52 5.98 -22.10
C GLU A 58 -0.81 6.83 -20.85
N VAL A 59 -1.03 6.15 -19.73
CA VAL A 59 -1.18 6.74 -18.40
C VAL A 59 -0.04 6.22 -17.53
N THR A 60 0.76 7.14 -17.01
CA THR A 60 1.82 6.83 -16.06
C THR A 60 1.23 6.80 -14.65
N ILE A 61 1.54 5.73 -13.91
CA ILE A 61 1.18 5.53 -12.51
C ILE A 61 2.43 5.78 -11.69
N SER A 62 2.32 6.65 -10.68
CA SER A 62 3.36 6.94 -9.70
C SER A 62 2.72 6.95 -8.31
N CYS A 63 3.18 6.07 -7.44
CA CYS A 63 2.70 6.00 -6.05
C CYS A 63 3.89 5.98 -5.10
N GLU A 64 3.83 6.83 -4.08
CA GLU A 64 4.72 6.79 -2.92
C GLU A 64 3.93 6.21 -1.75
N ILE A 65 4.46 5.17 -1.12
CA ILE A 65 3.76 4.37 -0.12
C ILE A 65 4.61 4.34 1.14
N GLU A 66 4.02 4.75 2.26
CA GLU A 66 4.58 4.53 3.60
C GLU A 66 3.68 3.53 4.34
N LEU A 67 4.27 2.44 4.82
CA LEU A 67 3.63 1.50 5.72
C LEU A 67 4.14 1.75 7.14
N SER A 68 3.22 1.74 8.11
CA SER A 68 3.54 1.85 9.53
C SER A 68 2.95 0.66 10.28
N ASN A 69 3.81 -0.10 10.94
CA ASN A 69 3.42 -1.17 11.84
C ASN A 69 3.14 -0.56 13.23
N ALA A 70 1.93 -0.75 13.75
CA ALA A 70 1.46 -0.14 14.99
C ALA A 70 2.12 -0.70 16.28
N GLY A 71 3.22 -1.45 16.16
CA GLY A 71 3.91 -2.10 17.26
C GLY A 71 3.14 -3.31 17.78
N GLN A 72 3.84 -4.43 17.97
CA GLN A 72 3.22 -5.58 18.64
C GLN A 72 3.03 -5.24 20.12
N LYS A 73 1.77 -5.21 20.56
CA LYS A 73 1.44 -5.11 21.99
C LYS A 73 1.94 -6.39 22.66
N VAL A 74 3.05 -6.31 23.38
CA VAL A 74 3.55 -7.42 24.20
C VAL A 74 2.46 -7.75 25.22
N LEU A 75 1.77 -8.86 25.03
CA LEU A 75 0.80 -9.38 25.98
C LEU A 75 1.58 -9.99 27.15
N THR A 76 2.06 -9.15 28.06
CA THR A 76 2.63 -9.64 29.32
C THR A 76 1.49 -10.30 30.09
N MET A 77 1.52 -11.63 30.20
CA MET A 77 0.68 -12.35 31.14
C MET A 77 1.17 -12.02 32.55
N GLU A 78 0.53 -11.01 33.16
CA GLU A 78 0.64 -10.75 34.60
C GLU A 78 -0.03 -11.91 35.35
N LEU A 79 0.74 -12.93 35.71
CA LEU A 79 0.29 -13.95 36.64
C LEU A 79 0.12 -13.30 38.03
N LYS A 80 -1.12 -12.99 38.42
CA LYS A 80 -1.42 -12.63 39.81
C LYS A 80 -1.05 -13.83 40.69
N PRO A 81 -0.19 -13.68 41.72
CA PRO A 81 0.05 -14.76 42.65
C PRO A 81 -1.26 -15.11 43.35
N ARG A 82 -1.64 -16.38 43.25
CA ARG A 82 -2.80 -16.94 43.94
C ARG A 82 -2.44 -17.07 45.41
N VAL A 83 -2.81 -16.07 46.22
CA VAL A 83 -2.70 -16.14 47.68
C VAL A 83 -3.86 -16.98 48.20
N ASP A 84 -3.78 -18.29 48.00
CA ASP A 84 -4.69 -19.22 48.66
C ASP A 84 -4.21 -19.37 50.11
N LYS A 85 -5.09 -18.96 51.04
CA LYS A 85 -4.98 -19.12 52.49
C LYS A 85 -4.35 -20.47 52.87
N LEU A 86 -3.15 -20.45 53.47
CA LEU A 86 -2.80 -21.44 54.48
C LEU A 86 -3.56 -21.07 55.76
N LEU A 87 -4.70 -21.74 55.96
CA LEU A 87 -5.23 -22.01 57.30
C LEU A 87 -4.44 -23.20 57.88
N VAL A 88 -4.40 -23.32 59.22
CA VAL A 88 -3.72 -24.33 60.08
C VAL A 88 -2.34 -23.82 60.54
N MET A 89 -2.06 -23.52 61.82
CA MET A 89 -2.61 -23.97 63.12
C MET A 89 -2.92 -22.80 64.06
#